data_AF-A0A2T5PGI0-F1
#
_entry.id   AF-A0A2T5PGI0-F1
#
_cell.length_a   1.000
_cell.length_b   1.000
_cell.length_c   1.000
_cell.angle_alpha   90.00
_cell.angle_beta   90.00
_cell.angle_gamma   90.00
#
_symmetry.space_group_name_H-M   'P 1'
#
loop_
_entity.id
_entity.type
_entity.pdbx_description
1 polymer ?
#
loop_
_entity_poly.entity_id
_entity_poly.type
_entity_poly.pdbx_seq_one_letter_code
_entity_poly.pdbx_strand_id
1 'polypeptide(L)' 'MNAVQFEALAELLRMRGGASQEAARLVLVDGVAPAEAARRVGIQPQAVNNVLNSCQRGIALARTAAGL' A
#
# COMPACT_ATOMS: atom_id res chain seq x y z
N MET A 1 0.80 -7.69 -6.62
CA MET A 1 -0.65 -7.50 -6.40
C MET A 1 -1.20 -6.77 -7.62
N ASN A 2 -2.44 -6.99 -8.05
CA ASN A 2 -3.00 -6.20 -9.17
C ASN A 2 -3.80 -4.98 -8.65
N ALA A 3 -4.25 -4.10 -9.57
CA ALA A 3 -4.96 -2.88 -9.20
C ALA A 3 -6.24 -3.15 -8.39
N VAL A 4 -7.06 -4.12 -8.82
CA VAL A 4 -8.32 -4.49 -8.14
C VAL A 4 -8.08 -4.95 -6.70
N GLN A 5 -7.06 -5.79 -6.49
CA GLN A 5 -6.68 -6.25 -5.16
C GLN A 5 -6.18 -5.10 -4.27
N PHE A 6 -5.44 -4.15 -4.84
CA PHE A 6 -4.97 -2.98 -4.10
C PHE A 6 -6.12 -2.05 -3.71
N GLU A 7 -7.07 -1.81 -4.62
CA GLU A 7 -8.27 -1.01 -4.34
C GLU A 7 -9.09 -1.62 -3.21
N ALA A 8 -9.34 -2.93 -3.25
CA ALA A 8 -10.03 -3.64 -2.17
C ALA A 8 -9.28 -3.56 -0.83
N LEU A 9 -7.94 -3.68 -0.86
CA LEU A 9 -7.12 -3.52 0.34
C LEU A 9 -7.15 -2.09 0.88
N ALA A 10 -7.12 -1.08 -0.01
CA ALA A 10 -7.17 0.32 0.37
C ALA A 10 -8.51 0.68 1.02
N GLU A 11 -9.61 0.15 0.49
CA GLU A 11 -10.94 0.25 1.07
C GLU A 11 -11.00 -0.43 2.44
N LEU A 12 -10.54 -1.69 2.55
CA LEU A 12 -10.49 -2.45 3.79
C LEU A 12 -9.72 -1.71 4.90
N LEU A 13 -8.58 -1.10 4.55
CA LEU A 13 -7.74 -0.34 5.47
C LEU A 13 -8.21 1.10 5.69
N ARG A 14 -9.31 1.53 5.05
CA ARG A 14 -9.83 2.91 5.10
C ARG A 14 -8.75 3.94 4.79
N MET A 15 -7.94 3.67 3.77
CA MET A 15 -6.89 4.59 3.33
C MET A 15 -7.53 5.89 2.81
N ARG A 16 -7.08 7.02 3.35
CA ARG A 16 -7.59 8.34 3.00
C ARG A 16 -6.83 8.95 1.82
N GLY A 17 -6.78 8.26 0.68
CA GLY A 17 -6.17 8.80 -0.55
C GLY A 17 -4.75 9.35 -0.37
N GLY A 18 -4.38 10.24 -1.29
CA GLY A 18 -3.17 11.06 -1.17
C GLY A 18 -1.86 10.34 -1.47
N ALA A 19 -0.76 11.05 -1.22
CA ALA A 19 0.57 10.65 -1.66
C ALA A 19 1.05 9.30 -1.07
N SER A 20 0.68 8.99 0.19
CA SER A 20 1.02 7.69 0.79
C SER A 20 0.28 6.53 0.12
N GLN A 21 -1.01 6.70 -0.22
CA GLN A 21 -1.75 5.68 -0.95
C GLN A 21 -1.18 5.48 -2.36
N GLU A 22 -0.88 6.58 -3.07
CA GLU A 22 -0.30 6.48 -4.40
C GLU A 22 1.10 5.85 -4.37
N ALA A 23 1.92 6.17 -3.36
CA ALA A 23 3.21 5.51 -3.17
C ALA A 23 3.05 3.99 -2.97
N ALA A 24 2.08 3.57 -2.16
CA ALA A 24 1.81 2.14 -1.96
C ALA A 24 1.32 1.47 -3.26
N ARG A 25 0.50 2.15 -4.07
CA ARG A 25 0.03 1.66 -5.38
C ARG A 25 1.21 1.46 -6.33
N LEU A 26 2.07 2.46 -6.48
CA LEU A 26 3.27 2.42 -7.31
C LEU A 26 4.17 1.23 -6.94
N VAL A 27 4.36 0.96 -5.64
CA VAL A 27 5.20 -0.15 -5.20
C VAL A 27 4.53 -1.51 -5.41
N LEU A 28 3.29 -1.66 -4.93
CA LEU A 28 2.67 -2.98 -4.81
C LEU A 28 1.96 -3.46 -6.10
N VAL A 29 1.56 -2.52 -6.96
CA VAL A 29 0.91 -2.77 -8.25
C VAL A 29 1.92 -2.59 -9.38
N ASP A 30 2.61 -1.45 -9.42
CA ASP A 30 3.49 -1.10 -10.55
C ASP A 30 4.94 -1.58 -10.37
N GLY A 31 5.30 -2.15 -9.21
CA GLY A 31 6.63 -2.71 -8.94
C GLY A 31 7.74 -1.67 -8.78
N VAL A 32 7.38 -0.40 -8.55
CA VAL A 32 8.36 0.68 -8.35
C VAL A 32 9.09 0.49 -7.03
N ALA A 33 10.40 0.75 -6.99
CA ALA A 33 11.18 0.69 -5.75
C ALA A 33 10.66 1.72 -4.73
N PRO A 34 10.59 1.42 -3.41
CA PRO A 34 10.00 2.33 -2.41
C PRO A 34 10.62 3.72 -2.37
N ALA A 35 11.94 3.83 -2.51
CA ALA A 35 12.64 5.11 -2.54
C ALA A 35 12.28 5.96 -3.78
N GLU A 36 12.03 5.30 -4.91
CA GLU A 36 11.58 5.98 -6.13
C GLU A 36 10.12 6.40 -6.03
N ALA A 37 9.25 5.55 -5.47
CA ALA A 37 7.86 5.91 -5.21
C ALA A 37 7.77 7.14 -4.28
N ALA A 38 8.58 7.18 -3.21
CA ALA A 38 8.68 8.33 -2.31
C ALA A 38 9.01 9.63 -3.05
N ARG A 39 10.00 9.60 -3.96
CA ARG A 39 10.37 10.74 -4.79
C ARG A 39 9.24 11.18 -5.73
N ARG A 40 8.60 10.23 -6.43
CA ARG A 40 7.52 10.53 -7.40
C ARG A 40 6.33 11.24 -6.79
N VAL A 41 5.97 10.88 -5.57
CA VAL A 41 4.80 11.44 -4.87
C VAL A 41 5.15 12.54 -3.86
N GLY A 42 6.44 12.88 -3.71
CA GLY A 42 6.90 13.98 -2.86
C GLY A 42 6.78 13.73 -1.35
N ILE A 43 6.97 12.50 -0.87
CA ILE A 43 6.91 12.17 0.57
C ILE A 43 8.21 11.57 1.09
N GLN A 44 8.36 11.57 2.41
CA GLN A 44 9.50 10.96 3.06
C GLN A 44 9.51 9.43 2.87
N PRO A 45 10.67 8.78 2.65
CA PRO A 45 10.77 7.32 2.51
C PRO A 45 10.14 6.56 3.69
N GLN A 46 10.21 7.12 4.90
CA GLN A 46 9.57 6.53 6.08
C GLN A 46 8.04 6.45 5.95
N ALA A 47 7.40 7.43 5.31
CA ALA A 47 5.96 7.41 5.07
C ALA A 47 5.57 6.27 4.12
N VAL A 48 6.41 5.97 3.12
CA VAL A 48 6.25 4.80 2.24
C VAL A 48 6.37 3.50 3.04
N ASN A 49 7.40 3.35 3.87
CA ASN A 49 7.55 2.15 4.70
C ASN A 49 6.37 1.95 5.65
N ASN A 50 5.86 3.03 6.26
CA ASN A 50 4.71 2.96 7.16
C ASN A 50 3.46 2.45 6.45
N VAL A 51 3.16 2.96 5.25
CA VAL A 51 1.99 2.52 4.49
C VAL A 51 2.16 1.09 3.97
N LEU A 52 3.35 0.69 3.51
CA LEU A 52 3.62 -0.69 3.07
C LEU A 52 3.47 -1.70 4.21
N ASN A 53 3.97 -1.36 5.41
CA ASN A 53 3.80 -2.18 6.61
C ASN A 53 2.31 -2.30 6.99
N SER A 54 1.54 -1.21 6.86
CA SER A 54 0.09 -1.24 7.07
C SER A 54 -0.60 -2.17 6.07
N CYS A 55 -0.23 -2.10 4.78
CA CYS A 55 -0.75 -3.00 3.73
C CYS A 55 -0.42 -4.47 4.03
N GLN A 56 0.83 -4.79 4.39
CA GLN A 56 1.22 -6.17 4.73
C GLN A 56 0.44 -6.70 5.94
N ARG A 57 0.29 -5.90 6.99
CA ARG A 57 -0.54 -6.25 8.14
C ARG A 57 -2.00 -6.45 7.77
N GLY A 58 -2.55 -5.57 6.93
CA GLY A 58 -3.93 -5.67 6.44
C GLY A 58 -4.17 -6.97 5.67
N ILE A 59 -3.24 -7.35 4.79
CA ILE A 59 -3.31 -8.62 4.04
C ILE A 59 -3.25 -9.81 4.98
N ALA A 60 -2.34 -9.80 5.95
CA ALA A 60 -2.23 -10.89 6.92
C ALA A 60 -3.54 -11.07 7.72
N LEU A 61 -4.11 -9.97 8.23
CA LEU A 61 -5.38 -9.99 8.95
C LEU A 61 -6.55 -10.44 8.08
N ALA A 62 -6.62 -9.97 6.82
CA ALA A 62 -7.66 -10.36 5.88
C ALA A 62 -7.63 -11.87 5.59
N ARG A 63 -6.43 -12.45 5.44
CA ARG A 63 -6.25 -13.90 5.26
C ARG A 63 -6.74 -14.67 6.49
N THR A 64 -6.30 -14.27 7.68
CA THR A 64 -6.75 -14.90 8.94
C THR A 64 -8.27 -14.82 9.11
N ALA A 65 -8.88 -13.67 8.85
CA ALA A 65 -10.33 -13.49 8.95
C ALA A 65 -11.11 -14.32 7.92
N ALA A 66 -10.53 -14.55 6.74
CA ALA A 66 -11.09 -15.40 5.69
C ALA A 66 -10.84 -16.90 5.92
N GLY A 67 -10.09 -17.29 6.96
CA GLY A 67 -9.71 -18.68 7.22
C GLY A 67 -8.64 -19.23 6.26
N LEU A 68 -7.82 -18.33 5.69
CA LEU A 68 -6.71 -18.65 4.77
C LEU A 68 -5.34 -18.59 5.47
#